data_AF-A0A3A1UAF4-F1
#
_entry.id   AF-A0A3A1UAF4-F1
#
_cell.length_a   1.000
_cell.length_b   1.000
_cell.length_c   1.000
_cell.angle_alpha   90.00
_cell.angle_beta   90.00
_cell.angle_gamma   90.00
#
_symmetry.space_group_name_H-M   'P 1'
#
loop_
_entity.id
_entity.type
_entity.pdbx_description
1 polymer ?
#
loop_
_entity_poly.entity_id
_entity_poly.type
_entity_poly.pdbx_seq_one_letter_code
_entity_poly.pdbx_strand_id
1 'polypeptide(L)'
;MRAAPACAAATRRPVAGTSRSWATAAPDGRAGLAPALLAGLGWAAAVVAANGLISVGTGLEVVPVRGAGPLAEPLGVAVAALLIVLRGARATSRSVLLPLETALLAAASLLVVAGFVALAMNGPGDGFLTLGSAAVSAFTLVDAVLAAVAGLVVLLVVRARAAGAGRPRWPWEEDGDP
;
A
#
# COMPACT_ATOMS: atom_id res chain seq x y z
N MET A 1 78.28 -24.56 -8.67
CA MET A 1 77.78 -25.59 -7.73
C MET A 1 78.13 -25.18 -6.30
N ARG A 2 77.15 -24.72 -5.52
CA ARG A 2 77.09 -24.78 -4.04
C ARG A 2 75.68 -24.38 -3.60
N ALA A 3 75.21 -25.07 -2.57
CA ALA A 3 73.81 -25.31 -2.22
C ALA A 3 73.07 -24.13 -1.58
N ALA A 4 71.75 -24.22 -1.64
CA ALA A 4 70.78 -23.37 -0.96
C ALA A 4 70.84 -23.46 0.57
N PRO A 5 70.28 -22.46 1.27
CA PRO A 5 69.53 -22.70 2.48
C PRO A 5 68.06 -22.29 2.33
N ALA A 6 67.18 -23.24 2.64
CA ALA A 6 65.77 -23.05 2.86
C ALA A 6 65.54 -22.17 4.11
N CYS A 7 64.59 -21.23 4.03
CA CYS A 7 64.08 -20.57 5.23
C CYS A 7 62.60 -20.20 5.10
N ALA A 8 61.84 -20.75 6.05
CA ALA A 8 60.57 -20.26 6.59
C ALA A 8 59.36 -20.18 5.64
N ALA A 9 58.66 -21.31 5.54
CA ALA A 9 57.24 -21.36 5.24
C ALA A 9 56.45 -20.64 6.34
N ALA A 10 56.03 -19.40 6.06
CA ALA A 10 55.07 -18.67 6.87
C ALA A 10 53.67 -19.29 6.67
N THR A 11 53.31 -20.19 7.57
CA THR A 11 51.96 -20.74 7.73
C THR A 11 50.99 -19.63 8.15
N ARG A 12 50.44 -18.90 7.17
CA ARG A 12 49.26 -18.06 7.39
C ARG A 12 48.09 -18.99 7.72
N ARG A 13 47.69 -18.97 8.99
CA ARG A 13 46.45 -19.59 9.46
C ARG A 13 45.27 -19.00 8.66
N PRO A 14 44.34 -19.81 8.14
CA PRO A 14 43.09 -19.28 7.62
C PRO A 14 42.33 -18.69 8.82
N VAL A 15 42.17 -17.36 8.82
CA VAL A 15 41.19 -16.72 9.68
C VAL A 15 39.85 -17.24 9.21
N ALA A 16 39.25 -18.11 10.02
CA ALA A 16 37.86 -18.51 9.89
C ALA A 16 37.00 -17.27 10.17
N GLY A 17 36.94 -16.38 9.19
CA GLY A 17 35.90 -15.38 9.06
C GLY A 17 34.61 -16.16 8.86
N THR A 18 33.92 -16.42 9.96
CA THR A 18 32.50 -16.73 9.96
C THR A 18 31.77 -15.49 9.45
N SER A 19 31.89 -15.22 8.16
CA SER A 19 30.90 -14.47 7.41
C SER A 19 29.63 -15.28 7.56
N ARG A 20 28.81 -14.94 8.56
CA ARG A 20 27.44 -15.38 8.64
C ARG A 20 26.85 -15.01 7.30
N SER A 21 26.71 -15.99 6.43
CA SER A 21 25.96 -15.87 5.21
C SER A 21 24.51 -15.72 5.64
N TRP A 22 24.06 -14.49 5.87
CA TRP A 22 22.64 -14.14 5.96
C TRP A 22 21.96 -14.26 4.58
N ALA A 23 22.48 -15.16 3.72
CA ALA A 23 21.87 -15.64 2.50
C ALA A 23 20.68 -16.57 2.81
N THR A 24 19.81 -16.15 3.72
CA THR A 24 18.52 -16.77 4.01
C THR A 24 17.47 -15.67 4.09
N ALA A 25 17.24 -15.05 2.94
CA ALA A 25 15.91 -14.73 2.46
C ALA A 25 16.11 -14.22 1.04
N ALA A 26 15.75 -15.03 0.03
CA ALA A 26 15.19 -14.39 -1.15
C ALA A 26 14.09 -13.46 -0.60
N PRO A 27 14.14 -12.14 -0.80
CA PRO A 27 12.99 -11.34 -0.46
C PRO A 27 11.95 -11.79 -1.48
N ASP A 28 11.07 -12.72 -1.08
CA ASP A 28 9.87 -13.05 -1.82
C ASP A 28 9.36 -11.74 -2.37
N GLY A 29 9.27 -11.59 -3.69
CA GLY A 29 9.05 -10.33 -4.40
C GLY A 29 7.66 -9.75 -4.12
N ARG A 30 7.33 -9.59 -2.85
CA ARG A 30 6.11 -9.19 -2.17
C ARG A 30 6.38 -7.84 -1.53
N ALA A 31 5.36 -6.99 -1.47
CA ALA A 31 5.50 -5.65 -0.90
C ALA A 31 5.91 -5.69 0.59
N GLY A 32 5.45 -6.69 1.33
CA GLY A 32 5.52 -6.68 2.79
C GLY A 32 4.50 -5.70 3.40
N LEU A 33 4.31 -5.79 4.71
CA LEU A 33 3.26 -5.06 5.43
C LEU A 33 3.48 -3.53 5.43
N ALA A 34 4.73 -3.08 5.58
CA ALA A 34 5.06 -1.66 5.76
C ALA A 34 4.64 -0.76 4.58
N PRO A 35 5.02 -1.03 3.31
CA PRO A 35 4.56 -0.19 2.20
C PRO A 35 3.05 -0.32 1.94
N ALA A 36 2.46 -1.47 2.27
CA ALA A 36 1.01 -1.65 2.17
C ALA A 36 0.26 -0.79 3.18
N LEU A 37 0.73 -0.73 4.44
CA LEU A 37 0.19 0.16 5.48
C LEU A 37 0.34 1.62 5.09
N LEU A 38 1.53 2.02 4.61
CA LEU A 38 1.76 3.38 4.14
C LEU A 38 0.79 3.77 3.03
N ALA A 39 0.59 2.88 2.05
CA ALA A 39 -0.33 3.13 0.95
C ALA A 39 -1.80 3.19 1.42
N GLY A 40 -2.23 2.29 2.30
CA GLY A 40 -3.59 2.29 2.82
C GLY A 40 -3.91 3.48 3.71
N LEU A 41 -3.02 3.83 4.64
CA LEU A 41 -3.18 5.01 5.50
C LEU A 41 -3.03 6.32 4.72
N GLY A 42 -2.06 6.36 3.78
CA GLY A 42 -1.88 7.50 2.88
C GLY A 42 -3.10 7.73 1.99
N TRP A 43 -3.72 6.64 1.50
CA TRP A 43 -4.98 6.71 0.78
C TRP A 43 -6.11 7.30 1.64
N ALA A 44 -6.30 6.78 2.86
CA ALA A 44 -7.35 7.26 3.75
C ALA A 44 -7.18 8.76 4.07
N ALA A 45 -5.95 9.20 4.34
CA ALA A 45 -5.65 10.63 4.55
C ALA A 45 -5.91 11.46 3.29
N ALA A 46 -5.54 10.96 2.10
CA ALA A 46 -5.79 11.64 0.83
C ALA A 46 -7.28 11.77 0.51
N VAL A 47 -8.09 10.75 0.82
CA VAL A 47 -9.55 10.77 0.69
C VAL A 47 -10.15 11.86 1.56
N VAL A 48 -9.79 11.92 2.85
CA VAL A 48 -10.28 12.96 3.77
C VAL A 48 -9.92 14.35 3.26
N ALA A 49 -8.69 14.54 2.80
CA ALA A 49 -8.24 15.82 2.25
C ALA A 49 -8.97 16.19 0.94
N ALA A 50 -9.11 15.24 0.01
CA ALA A 50 -9.77 15.46 -1.28
C ALA A 50 -11.26 15.76 -1.11
N ASN A 51 -11.96 15.00 -0.26
CA ASN A 51 -13.38 15.20 0.03
C ASN A 51 -13.61 16.56 0.71
N GLY A 52 -12.70 16.97 1.61
CA GLY A 52 -12.71 18.32 2.19
C GLY A 52 -12.59 19.42 1.14
N LEU A 53 -11.65 19.28 0.19
CA LEU A 53 -11.46 20.25 -0.90
C LEU A 53 -12.67 20.30 -1.85
N ILE A 54 -13.24 19.14 -2.21
CA ILE A 54 -14.43 19.05 -3.04
C ILE A 54 -15.62 19.71 -2.35
N SER A 55 -15.79 19.46 -1.04
CA SER A 55 -16.87 20.05 -0.25
C SER A 55 -16.80 21.56 -0.20
N VAL A 56 -15.61 22.13 0.06
CA VAL A 56 -15.40 23.59 0.03
C VAL A 56 -15.64 24.16 -1.38
N GLY A 57 -15.18 23.46 -2.43
CA GLY A 57 -15.30 23.95 -3.81
C GLY A 57 -16.71 23.86 -4.40
N THR A 58 -17.51 22.87 -3.97
CA THR A 58 -18.85 22.61 -4.53
C THR A 58 -19.98 23.07 -3.62
N GLY A 59 -19.69 23.39 -2.35
CA GLY A 59 -20.70 23.63 -1.32
C GLY A 59 -21.53 22.37 -0.98
N LEU A 60 -21.12 21.20 -1.47
CA LEU A 60 -21.76 19.94 -1.14
C LEU A 60 -21.28 19.48 0.22
N GLU A 61 -22.21 19.01 1.03
CA GLU A 61 -21.88 18.31 2.27
C GLU A 61 -21.17 17.00 1.90
N VAL A 62 -20.07 16.66 2.59
CA VAL A 62 -19.37 15.36 2.39
C VAL A 62 -20.30 14.20 2.76
N VAL A 63 -21.30 14.47 3.60
CA VAL A 63 -22.31 13.52 4.05
C VAL A 63 -23.70 13.93 3.54
N PRO A 64 -24.14 13.50 2.34
CA PRO A 64 -25.54 13.65 1.99
C PRO A 64 -26.05 12.43 1.20
N VAL A 65 -25.72 11.22 1.62
CA VAL A 65 -26.58 10.09 1.20
C VAL A 65 -27.78 10.12 2.15
N ARG A 66 -28.89 10.68 1.66
CA ARG A 66 -30.18 10.67 2.37
C ARG A 66 -30.48 9.22 2.80
N GLY A 67 -30.38 8.95 4.10
CA GLY A 67 -30.66 7.64 4.70
C GLY A 67 -29.44 6.78 5.10
N ALA A 68 -28.21 7.02 4.61
CA ALA A 68 -27.09 6.13 4.96
C ALA A 68 -26.50 6.33 6.36
N GLY A 69 -26.96 7.33 7.12
CA GLY A 69 -26.47 7.61 8.48
C GLY A 69 -25.02 8.14 8.51
N PRO A 70 -24.62 8.84 9.59
CA PRO A 70 -23.33 9.53 9.68
C PRO A 70 -22.10 8.60 9.71
N LEU A 71 -22.29 7.29 9.85
CA LEU A 71 -21.21 6.31 9.97
C LEU A 71 -20.92 5.53 8.68
N ALA A 72 -21.77 5.60 7.65
CA ALA A 72 -21.58 4.80 6.44
C ALA A 72 -20.28 5.15 5.70
N GLU A 73 -19.97 6.44 5.56
CA GLU A 73 -18.74 6.88 4.90
C GLU A 73 -17.48 6.53 5.72
N PRO A 74 -17.36 6.86 7.03
CA PRO A 74 -16.21 6.44 7.84
C PRO A 74 -15.96 4.94 7.84
N LEU A 75 -17.03 4.13 7.91
CA LEU A 75 -16.94 2.67 7.83
C LEU A 75 -16.48 2.21 6.45
N GLY A 76 -17.03 2.80 5.39
CA GLY A 76 -16.64 2.50 4.01
C GLY A 76 -15.15 2.77 3.77
N VAL A 77 -14.66 3.94 4.21
CA VAL A 77 -13.24 4.30 4.11
C VAL A 77 -12.37 3.37 4.94
N ALA A 78 -12.77 3.03 6.17
CA ALA A 78 -12.00 2.11 7.01
C ALA A 78 -11.89 0.71 6.38
N VAL A 79 -12.99 0.18 5.84
CA VAL A 79 -13.03 -1.12 5.16
C VAL A 79 -12.19 -1.09 3.88
N ALA A 80 -12.34 -0.06 3.06
CA ALA A 80 -11.57 0.13 1.83
C ALA A 80 -10.06 0.20 2.12
N ALA A 81 -9.65 0.99 3.11
CA ALA A 81 -8.26 1.11 3.52
C ALA A 81 -7.69 -0.25 3.94
N LEU A 82 -8.43 -1.02 4.76
CA LEU A 82 -8.03 -2.37 5.16
C LEU A 82 -7.86 -3.30 3.94
N LEU A 83 -8.80 -3.27 3.00
CA LEU A 83 -8.72 -4.08 1.77
C LEU A 83 -7.51 -3.71 0.91
N ILE A 84 -7.19 -2.41 0.78
CA ILE A 84 -6.00 -1.92 0.09
C ILE A 84 -4.73 -2.43 0.77
N VAL A 85 -4.65 -2.37 2.11
CA VAL A 85 -3.50 -2.92 2.87
C VAL A 85 -3.37 -4.41 2.64
N LEU A 86 -4.45 -5.19 2.79
CA LEU A 86 -4.42 -6.64 2.62
C LEU A 86 -4.04 -7.04 1.20
N ARG A 87 -4.56 -6.32 0.19
CA ARG A 87 -4.25 -6.58 -1.21
C ARG A 87 -2.82 -6.18 -1.56
N GLY A 88 -2.37 -5.03 -1.06
CA GLY A 88 -1.03 -4.51 -1.25
C GLY A 88 0.04 -5.39 -0.58
N ALA A 89 -0.22 -5.89 0.62
CA ALA A 89 0.71 -6.78 1.34
C ALA A 89 0.95 -8.10 0.58
N ARG A 90 -0.05 -8.57 -0.19
CA ARG A 90 0.04 -9.75 -1.06
C ARG A 90 0.50 -9.44 -2.48
N ALA A 91 0.75 -8.17 -2.82
CA ALA A 91 1.16 -7.79 -4.17
C ALA A 91 2.54 -8.33 -4.50
N THR A 92 2.67 -8.92 -5.68
CA THR A 92 3.95 -9.39 -6.26
C THR A 92 4.37 -8.57 -7.47
N SER A 93 5.63 -8.66 -7.92
CA SER A 93 6.15 -7.94 -9.09
C SER A 93 5.40 -8.26 -10.39
N ARG A 94 4.75 -9.43 -10.46
CA ARG A 94 3.86 -9.86 -11.56
C ARG A 94 2.46 -9.20 -11.53
N SER A 95 2.11 -8.43 -10.50
CA SER A 95 0.76 -7.87 -10.32
C SER A 95 0.56 -6.62 -11.20
N VAL A 96 0.34 -6.79 -12.50
CA VAL A 96 0.18 -5.65 -13.44
C VAL A 96 -1.11 -4.87 -13.18
N LEU A 97 -2.18 -5.55 -12.72
CA LEU A 97 -3.50 -4.96 -12.52
C LEU A 97 -3.73 -4.38 -11.11
N LEU A 98 -2.70 -4.32 -10.26
CA LEU A 98 -2.84 -3.86 -8.87
C LEU A 98 -3.51 -2.48 -8.72
N PRO A 99 -3.21 -1.46 -9.56
CA PRO A 99 -3.90 -0.17 -9.50
C PRO A 99 -5.40 -0.29 -9.80
N LEU A 100 -5.75 -1.09 -10.81
CA LEU A 100 -7.15 -1.28 -11.18
C LEU A 100 -7.91 -2.08 -10.11
N GLU A 101 -7.30 -3.14 -9.59
CA GLU A 101 -7.90 -3.95 -8.52
C GLU A 101 -8.13 -3.15 -7.24
N THR A 102 -7.18 -2.30 -6.84
CA THR A 102 -7.32 -1.43 -5.66
C THR A 102 -8.40 -0.36 -5.86
N ALA A 103 -8.50 0.22 -7.06
CA ALA A 103 -9.58 1.13 -7.43
C ALA A 103 -10.96 0.46 -7.33
N LEU A 104 -11.10 -0.74 -7.91
CA LEU A 104 -12.35 -1.49 -7.89
C LEU A 104 -12.72 -1.95 -6.48
N LEU A 105 -11.74 -2.38 -5.67
CA LEU A 105 -11.97 -2.76 -4.27
C LEU A 105 -12.46 -1.57 -3.44
N ALA A 106 -11.86 -0.38 -3.61
CA ALA A 106 -12.29 0.83 -2.93
C ALA A 106 -13.72 1.22 -3.36
N ALA A 107 -13.98 1.30 -4.65
CA ALA A 107 -15.32 1.62 -5.17
C ALA A 107 -16.37 0.61 -4.67
N ALA A 108 -16.11 -0.70 -4.82
CA ALA A 108 -17.05 -1.74 -4.41
C ALA A 108 -17.31 -1.70 -2.90
N SER A 109 -16.29 -1.52 -2.06
CA SER A 109 -16.47 -1.44 -0.61
C SER A 109 -17.25 -0.21 -0.17
N LEU A 110 -16.98 0.96 -0.75
CA LEU A 110 -17.76 2.17 -0.48
C LEU A 110 -19.24 1.99 -0.85
N LEU A 111 -19.52 1.41 -2.02
CA LEU A 111 -20.89 1.16 -2.48
C LEU A 111 -21.61 0.13 -1.61
N VAL A 112 -20.96 -1.01 -1.33
CA VAL A 112 -21.57 -2.09 -0.53
C VAL A 112 -21.84 -1.62 0.89
N VAL A 113 -20.90 -0.89 1.52
CA VAL A 113 -21.11 -0.38 2.89
C VAL A 113 -22.22 0.66 2.90
N ALA A 114 -22.22 1.63 1.99
CA ALA A 114 -23.29 2.64 1.91
C ALA A 114 -24.66 2.01 1.67
N GLY A 115 -24.76 1.09 0.71
CA GLY A 115 -26.00 0.37 0.39
C GLY A 115 -26.49 -0.51 1.55
N PHE A 116 -25.58 -1.21 2.22
CA PHE A 116 -25.92 -2.08 3.36
C PHE A 116 -26.40 -1.28 4.57
N VAL A 117 -25.74 -0.16 4.89
CA VAL A 117 -26.18 0.71 6.00
C VAL A 117 -27.54 1.33 5.68
N ALA A 118 -27.75 1.85 4.46
CA ALA A 118 -29.04 2.39 4.04
C ALA A 118 -30.16 1.33 4.07
N LEU A 119 -29.87 0.10 3.60
CA LEU A 119 -30.77 -1.05 3.68
C LEU A 119 -31.15 -1.38 5.13
N ALA A 120 -30.16 -1.41 6.03
CA ALA A 120 -30.38 -1.75 7.43
C ALA A 120 -31.17 -0.67 8.19
N MET A 121 -31.00 0.60 7.82
CA MET A 121 -31.64 1.73 8.51
C MET A 121 -33.04 2.08 7.99
N ASN A 122 -33.26 2.03 6.67
CA ASN A 122 -34.49 2.55 6.06
C ASN A 122 -35.20 1.54 5.14
N GLY A 123 -34.61 0.37 4.89
CA GLY A 123 -35.19 -0.69 4.09
C GLY A 123 -34.73 -0.73 2.63
N PRO A 124 -35.26 -1.68 1.84
CA PRO A 124 -34.69 -2.07 0.53
C PRO A 124 -34.78 -1.01 -0.57
N GLY A 125 -35.81 -0.16 -0.56
CA GLY A 125 -35.96 0.93 -1.54
C GLY A 125 -34.84 1.96 -1.43
N ASP A 126 -34.56 2.43 -0.21
CA ASP A 126 -33.52 3.42 0.06
C ASP A 126 -32.11 2.86 -0.11
N GLY A 127 -31.91 1.56 0.19
CA GLY A 127 -30.66 0.87 -0.11
C GLY A 127 -30.32 0.88 -1.60
N PHE A 128 -31.30 0.61 -2.46
CA PHE A 128 -31.12 0.63 -3.91
C PHE A 128 -30.86 2.04 -4.46
N LEU A 129 -31.61 3.04 -3.99
CA LEU A 129 -31.41 4.44 -4.39
C LEU A 129 -30.04 4.97 -3.93
N THR A 130 -29.63 4.62 -2.72
CA THR A 130 -28.31 4.94 -2.17
C THR A 130 -27.21 4.37 -3.04
N LEU A 131 -27.27 3.08 -3.38
CA LEU A 131 -26.29 2.43 -4.27
C LEU A 131 -26.19 3.15 -5.62
N GLY A 132 -27.33 3.48 -6.22
CA GLY A 132 -27.37 4.23 -7.48
C GLY A 132 -26.69 5.60 -7.35
N SER A 133 -27.06 6.38 -6.35
CA SER A 133 -26.50 7.73 -6.13
C SER A 133 -25.00 7.71 -5.83
N ALA A 134 -24.54 6.75 -5.03
CA ALA A 134 -23.13 6.61 -4.67
C ALA A 134 -22.30 6.17 -5.89
N ALA A 135 -22.85 5.32 -6.78
CA ALA A 135 -22.15 4.85 -7.96
C ALA A 135 -21.80 5.96 -8.97
N VAL A 136 -22.62 7.01 -9.05
CA VAL A 136 -22.37 8.18 -9.92
C VAL A 136 -21.81 9.40 -9.17
N SER A 137 -21.47 9.23 -7.89
CA SER A 137 -20.93 10.32 -7.08
C SER A 137 -19.50 10.69 -7.50
N ALA A 138 -19.26 12.00 -7.60
CA ALA A 138 -17.91 12.53 -7.82
C ALA A 138 -16.93 12.13 -6.71
N PHE A 139 -17.42 12.01 -5.46
CA PHE A 139 -16.61 11.57 -4.31
C PHE A 139 -16.13 10.13 -4.52
N THR A 140 -17.03 9.20 -4.83
CA THR A 140 -16.68 7.78 -5.07
C THR A 140 -15.72 7.61 -6.25
N LEU A 141 -15.87 8.43 -7.30
CA LEU A 141 -14.94 8.44 -8.42
C LEU A 141 -13.54 8.89 -7.99
N VAL A 142 -13.42 9.98 -7.23
CA VAL A 142 -12.15 10.49 -6.73
C VAL A 142 -11.49 9.50 -5.78
N ASP A 143 -12.25 8.89 -4.88
CA ASP A 143 -11.77 7.89 -3.93
C ASP A 143 -11.19 6.66 -4.65
N ALA A 144 -11.87 6.20 -5.70
CA ALA A 144 -11.42 5.09 -6.54
C ALA A 144 -10.13 5.44 -7.31
N VAL A 145 -10.02 6.67 -7.83
CA VAL A 145 -8.80 7.14 -8.50
C VAL A 145 -7.63 7.22 -7.51
N LEU A 146 -7.85 7.76 -6.31
CA LEU A 146 -6.84 7.78 -5.26
C LEU A 146 -6.41 6.36 -4.84
N ALA A 147 -7.35 5.41 -4.80
CA ALA A 147 -7.04 4.02 -4.52
C ALA A 147 -6.16 3.40 -5.62
N ALA A 148 -6.42 3.74 -6.88
CA ALA A 148 -5.57 3.36 -8.00
C ALA A 148 -4.13 3.88 -7.84
N VAL A 149 -3.99 5.14 -7.42
CA VAL A 149 -2.68 5.75 -7.14
C VAL A 149 -1.97 5.02 -6.01
N ALA A 150 -2.67 4.70 -4.92
CA ALA A 150 -2.10 3.91 -3.81
C ALA A 150 -1.63 2.52 -4.28
N GLY A 151 -2.44 1.83 -5.09
CA GLY A 151 -2.06 0.56 -5.71
C GLY A 151 -0.85 0.68 -6.65
N LEU A 152 -0.76 1.77 -7.42
CA LEU A 152 0.39 2.05 -8.28
C LEU A 152 1.66 2.27 -7.45
N VAL A 153 1.60 3.02 -6.36
CA VAL A 153 2.73 3.22 -5.45
C VAL A 153 3.23 1.88 -4.90
N VAL A 154 2.33 1.02 -4.43
CA VAL A 154 2.70 -0.33 -3.95
C VAL A 154 3.35 -1.13 -5.07
N LEU A 155 2.79 -1.12 -6.28
CA LEU A 155 3.34 -1.84 -7.43
C LEU A 155 4.76 -1.37 -7.77
N LEU A 156 4.99 -0.05 -7.78
CA LEU A 156 6.30 0.53 -8.03
C LEU A 156 7.31 0.12 -6.96
N VAL A 157 6.93 0.14 -5.68
CA VAL A 157 7.80 -0.31 -4.58
C VAL A 157 8.16 -1.80 -4.73
N VAL A 158 7.18 -2.64 -5.06
CA VAL A 158 7.41 -4.08 -5.28
C VAL A 158 8.36 -4.31 -6.45
N ARG A 159 8.15 -3.61 -7.57
CA ARG A 159 9.01 -3.72 -8.75
C ARG A 159 10.41 -3.20 -8.49
N ALA A 160 10.56 -2.08 -7.79
CA ALA A 160 11.86 -1.53 -7.41
C ALA A 160 12.64 -2.54 -6.55
N ARG A 161 11.99 -3.15 -5.54
CA ARG A 161 12.64 -4.19 -4.71
C ARG A 161 12.99 -5.44 -5.50
N ALA A 162 12.12 -5.88 -6.40
CA ALA A 162 12.42 -7.01 -7.29
C ALA A 162 13.58 -6.73 -8.25
N ALA A 163 13.79 -5.46 -8.62
CA ALA A 163 14.94 -5.00 -9.40
C ALA A 163 16.21 -4.78 -8.55
N GLY A 164 16.18 -5.09 -7.24
CA GLY A 164 17.33 -4.98 -6.34
C GLY A 164 17.46 -3.64 -5.62
N ALA A 165 16.45 -2.76 -5.64
CA ALA A 165 16.48 -1.53 -4.85
C ALA A 165 16.51 -1.86 -3.35
N GLY A 166 17.60 -1.48 -2.69
CA GLY A 166 17.80 -1.65 -1.26
C GLY A 166 17.04 -0.61 -0.42
N ARG A 167 17.15 -0.71 0.91
CA ARG A 167 16.70 0.36 1.81
C ARG A 167 17.49 1.64 1.48
N PRO A 168 16.82 2.79 1.27
CA PRO A 168 17.54 4.05 1.07
C PRO A 168 18.44 4.29 2.28
N ARG A 169 19.74 4.37 2.03
CA ARG A 169 20.72 4.78 3.02
C ARG A 169 20.78 6.30 2.98
N TRP A 170 20.61 6.92 4.13
CA TRP A 170 20.75 8.35 4.23
C TRP A 170 22.23 8.74 4.34
N PRO A 171 22.64 9.94 3.89
CA PRO A 171 24.05 10.36 3.94
C PRO A 171 24.66 10.33 5.35
N TRP A 172 23.82 10.45 6.40
CA TRP A 172 24.24 10.36 7.80
C TRP A 172 24.23 8.93 8.37
N GLU A 173 23.77 7.93 7.60
CA GLU A 173 23.87 6.49 7.92
C GLU A 173 25.12 5.86 7.28
N GLU A 174 26.00 6.66 6.66
CA GLU A 174 27.33 6.20 6.26
C GLU A 174 28.11 5.94 7.55
N ASP A 175 28.33 4.66 7.86
CA ASP A 175 29.29 4.25 8.88
C ASP A 175 30.61 4.88 8.49
N GLY A 176 30.99 5.95 9.20
CA GLY A 176 32.19 6.70 8.95
C GLY A 176 33.39 5.79 9.19
N ASP A 177 33.90 5.20 8.12
CA ASP A 177 35.22 4.60 8.07
C ASP A 177 36.04 5.40 7.05
N PRO A 178 37.06 6.18 7.49
CA PRO A 178 37.97 6.87 6.58
C PRO A 178 38.87 5.91 5.79
#